data_AF-A0AAV2N8A5-F1
#
_entry.id   AF-A0AAV2N8A5-F1
#
_cell.length_a   1.000
_cell.length_b   1.000
_cell.length_c   1.000
_cell.angle_alpha   90.00
_cell.angle_beta   90.00
_cell.angle_gamma   90.00
#
_symmetry.space_group_name_H-M   'P 1'
#
loop_
_entity.id
_entity.type
_entity.pdbx_description
1 polymer ?
#
loop_
_entity_poly.entity_id
_entity_poly.type
_entity_poly.pdbx_seq_one_letter_code
_entity_poly.pdbx_strand_id
1 'polypeptide(L)'
;MKVKEVQDNLYSVITQQRKFEQPLPNIQQPPAHNTAYRFWHCERCQSYMCKPTQHCTFCRKCFHFKDHHCFFLGACVLRQNMGNFILFCFYTSLTCLYSLCVLGPYMYENINHIVKSDADYFNIFLNFCFPIALARLLHSKDSSSILLVTIFDMLMSILCICLVLGIWKLHSCLTGKQHYVNVTGKQNLKEIFGNYGLSNIIFPYNGLIGTRDINGKYELKEV
;
A
#
# COMPACT_ATOMS: atom_id res chain seq x y z
N MET A 1 -0.79 -5.93 -45.59
CA MET A 1 0.36 -5.62 -44.72
C MET A 1 0.00 -5.52 -43.23
N LYS A 2 -1.16 -5.00 -42.82
CA LYS A 2 -1.52 -4.79 -41.40
C LYS A 2 -1.74 -6.03 -40.51
N VAL A 3 -2.00 -7.22 -41.09
CA VAL A 3 -2.28 -8.43 -40.29
C VAL A 3 -1.00 -9.08 -39.74
N LYS A 4 0.12 -9.02 -40.49
CA LYS A 4 1.41 -9.57 -40.03
C LYS A 4 2.00 -8.76 -38.87
N GLU A 5 1.94 -7.43 -38.93
CA GLU A 5 2.39 -6.55 -37.84
C GLU A 5 1.61 -6.74 -36.52
N VAL A 6 0.29 -7.01 -36.60
CA VAL A 6 -0.51 -7.27 -35.40
C VAL A 6 -0.17 -8.64 -34.80
N GLN A 7 0.16 -9.61 -35.64
CA GLN A 7 0.50 -10.97 -35.20
C GLN A 7 1.91 -11.05 -34.59
N ASP A 8 2.85 -10.27 -35.13
CA ASP A 8 4.22 -10.14 -34.60
C ASP A 8 4.23 -9.39 -33.25
N ASN A 9 3.35 -8.39 -33.08
CA ASN A 9 3.16 -7.68 -31.80
C ASN A 9 2.40 -8.51 -30.75
N LEU A 10 1.45 -9.35 -31.14
CA LEU A 10 0.82 -10.29 -30.21
C LEU A 10 1.83 -11.36 -29.76
N TYR A 11 2.68 -11.81 -30.68
CA TYR A 11 3.73 -12.79 -30.38
C TYR A 11 4.77 -12.20 -29.42
N SER A 12 5.19 -10.95 -29.59
CA SER A 12 6.14 -10.29 -28.66
C SER A 12 5.56 -10.11 -27.26
N VAL A 13 4.30 -9.66 -27.14
CA VAL A 13 3.60 -9.51 -25.84
C VAL A 13 3.40 -10.87 -25.13
N ILE A 14 3.02 -11.92 -25.87
CA ILE A 14 2.90 -13.28 -25.34
C ILE A 14 4.28 -13.85 -24.94
N THR A 15 5.34 -13.51 -25.65
CA THR A 15 6.71 -13.96 -25.34
C THR A 15 7.27 -13.25 -24.10
N GLN A 16 6.87 -12.00 -23.88
CA GLN A 16 7.26 -11.20 -22.72
C GLN A 16 6.48 -11.59 -21.46
N GLN A 17 5.17 -11.90 -21.58
CA GLN A 17 4.39 -12.53 -20.51
C GLN A 17 4.93 -13.92 -20.14
N ARG A 18 5.31 -14.75 -21.13
CA ARG A 18 5.94 -16.04 -20.87
C ARG A 18 7.32 -15.96 -20.21
N LYS A 19 8.07 -14.88 -20.38
CA LYS A 19 9.35 -14.66 -19.66
C LYS A 19 9.16 -14.47 -18.15
N PHE A 20 8.02 -13.92 -17.72
CA PHE A 20 7.65 -13.77 -16.30
C PHE A 20 6.89 -14.97 -15.73
N GLU A 21 6.30 -15.80 -16.58
CA GLU A 21 5.69 -17.08 -16.23
C GLU A 21 6.64 -18.26 -16.36
N GLN A 22 7.92 -18.06 -16.69
CA GLN A 22 8.88 -19.15 -16.65
C GLN A 22 8.89 -19.71 -15.22
N PRO A 23 8.47 -20.99 -15.03
CA PRO A 23 8.94 -21.73 -13.88
C PRO A 23 10.46 -21.64 -13.96
N LEU A 24 11.14 -21.39 -12.83
CA LEU A 24 12.59 -21.54 -12.75
C LEU A 24 12.98 -22.79 -13.56
N PRO A 25 13.81 -22.64 -14.61
CA PRO A 25 14.05 -23.70 -15.57
C PRO A 25 14.55 -24.88 -14.78
N ASN A 26 13.78 -25.97 -14.85
CA ASN A 26 14.02 -27.30 -14.28
C ASN A 26 15.33 -27.36 -13.48
N ILE A 27 15.31 -26.87 -12.25
CA ILE A 27 16.45 -27.02 -11.36
C ILE A 27 16.40 -28.48 -10.89
N GLN A 28 17.06 -29.35 -11.65
CA GLN A 28 17.82 -30.44 -11.06
C GLN A 28 18.56 -29.83 -9.86
N GLN A 29 18.23 -30.34 -8.68
CA GLN A 29 18.72 -29.96 -7.35
C GLN A 29 19.98 -29.08 -7.40
N PRO A 30 19.97 -27.86 -6.83
CA PRO A 30 21.15 -27.00 -6.87
C PRO A 30 22.34 -27.69 -6.20
N PRO A 31 23.56 -27.50 -6.73
CA PRO A 31 24.76 -28.04 -6.12
C PRO A 31 24.91 -27.52 -4.69
N ALA A 32 25.34 -28.42 -3.81
CA ALA A 32 25.44 -28.23 -2.38
C ALA A 32 26.34 -27.04 -2.01
N HIS A 33 25.74 -25.88 -1.77
CA HIS A 33 26.37 -24.82 -0.99
C HIS A 33 25.34 -24.09 -0.13
N ASN A 34 24.98 -24.75 0.98
CA ASN A 34 24.74 -24.17 2.31
C ASN A 34 23.92 -22.87 2.45
N THR A 35 22.71 -22.82 1.86
CA THR A 35 21.60 -22.04 2.44
C THR A 35 20.31 -22.85 2.30
N ALA A 36 19.59 -23.08 3.40
CA ALA A 36 18.39 -23.90 3.44
C ALA A 36 17.16 -23.18 2.83
N TYR A 37 17.14 -23.00 1.51
CA TYR A 37 15.92 -22.57 0.82
C TYR A 37 14.85 -23.67 0.95
N ARG A 38 13.90 -23.48 1.87
CA ARG A 38 12.77 -24.41 2.03
C ARG A 38 11.76 -24.15 0.91
N PHE A 39 11.57 -25.13 0.03
CA PHE A 39 10.51 -25.10 -0.98
C PHE A 39 9.16 -25.58 -0.40
N TRP A 40 8.07 -25.12 -0.99
CA TRP A 40 6.72 -25.62 -0.73
C TRP A 40 5.91 -25.64 -2.03
N HIS A 41 4.92 -26.52 -2.13
CA HIS A 41 4.07 -26.63 -3.32
C HIS A 41 2.78 -25.82 -3.15
N CYS A 42 2.49 -24.91 -4.09
CA CYS A 42 1.23 -24.19 -4.11
C CYS A 42 0.19 -24.95 -4.95
N GLU A 43 -0.82 -25.54 -4.29
CA GLU A 43 -1.89 -26.26 -4.96
C GLU A 43 -2.74 -25.38 -5.90
N ARG A 44 -2.91 -24.09 -5.58
CA ARG A 44 -3.72 -23.19 -6.44
C ARG A 44 -3.00 -22.80 -7.73
N CYS A 45 -1.67 -22.73 -7.69
CA CYS A 45 -0.85 -22.37 -8.85
C CYS A 45 -0.18 -23.59 -9.51
N GLN A 46 -0.32 -24.79 -8.92
CA GLN A 46 0.27 -26.04 -9.39
C GLN A 46 1.78 -25.92 -9.64
N SER A 47 2.49 -25.30 -8.69
CA SER A 47 3.88 -24.90 -8.85
C SER A 47 4.65 -24.97 -7.53
N TYR A 48 5.89 -25.45 -7.57
CA TYR A 48 6.82 -25.37 -6.44
C TYR A 48 7.39 -23.96 -6.28
N MET A 49 7.35 -23.46 -5.06
CA MET A 49 7.70 -22.09 -4.69
C MET A 49 8.72 -22.09 -3.56
N CYS A 50 9.72 -21.22 -3.66
CA CYS A 50 10.70 -21.03 -2.58
C CYS A 50 10.10 -20.15 -1.47
N LYS A 51 10.34 -20.49 -0.19
CA LYS A 51 10.04 -19.56 0.91
C LYS A 51 10.91 -18.29 0.77
N PRO A 52 10.36 -17.08 0.97
CA PRO A 52 9.08 -16.78 1.64
C PRO A 52 7.93 -16.43 0.68
N THR A 53 7.86 -17.04 -0.51
CA THR A 53 6.74 -16.85 -1.43
C THR A 53 5.41 -17.25 -0.80
N GLN A 54 4.39 -16.41 -0.97
CA GLN A 54 3.04 -16.67 -0.47
C GLN A 54 1.99 -16.45 -1.57
N HIS A 55 0.97 -17.31 -1.58
CA HIS A 55 -0.16 -17.15 -2.47
C HIS A 55 -1.11 -16.05 -1.98
N CYS A 56 -1.56 -15.18 -2.87
CA CYS A 56 -2.65 -14.24 -2.61
C CYS A 56 -3.96 -14.78 -3.18
N THR A 57 -4.94 -15.02 -2.33
CA THR A 57 -6.29 -15.49 -2.73
C THR A 57 -7.01 -14.46 -3.59
N PHE A 58 -6.89 -13.17 -3.26
CA PHE A 58 -7.53 -12.08 -4.00
C PHE A 58 -6.95 -11.89 -5.40
N CYS A 59 -5.62 -11.91 -5.52
CA CYS A 59 -4.95 -11.78 -6.82
C CYS A 59 -4.79 -13.11 -7.58
N ARG A 60 -5.10 -14.25 -6.94
CA ARG A 60 -4.93 -15.62 -7.46
C ARG A 60 -3.52 -15.92 -7.99
N LYS A 61 -2.50 -15.28 -7.39
CA LYS A 61 -1.09 -15.39 -7.81
C LYS A 61 -0.16 -15.51 -6.60
N CYS A 62 0.96 -16.20 -6.79
CA CYS A 62 2.05 -16.28 -5.82
C CYS A 62 2.99 -15.08 -5.95
N PHE A 63 3.33 -14.47 -4.82
CA PHE A 63 4.22 -13.32 -4.74
C PHE A 63 5.39 -13.59 -3.80
N HIS A 64 6.61 -13.30 -4.27
CA HIS A 64 7.84 -13.42 -3.49
C HIS A 64 7.98 -12.23 -2.53
N PHE A 65 8.35 -12.48 -1.27
CA PHE A 65 8.37 -11.45 -0.21
C PHE A 65 7.07 -10.63 -0.10
N LYS A 66 5.92 -11.31 -0.19
CA LYS A 66 4.61 -10.70 0.07
C LYS A 66 4.52 -10.28 1.54
N ASP A 67 4.05 -9.07 1.80
CA ASP A 67 3.71 -8.60 3.15
C ASP A 67 2.20 -8.75 3.39
N HIS A 68 1.37 -8.08 2.58
CA HIS A 68 -0.09 -8.21 2.64
C HIS A 68 -0.76 -7.89 1.30
N HIS A 69 -2.04 -8.23 1.16
CA HIS A 69 -2.90 -7.69 0.11
C HIS A 69 -3.60 -6.46 0.67
N CYS A 70 -3.37 -5.31 0.06
CA CYS A 70 -3.98 -4.06 0.50
C CYS A 70 -5.26 -3.83 -0.29
N PHE A 71 -6.41 -3.85 0.38
CA PHE A 71 -7.71 -3.60 -0.26
C PHE A 71 -7.81 -2.18 -0.82
N PHE A 72 -7.23 -1.19 -0.13
CA PHE A 72 -7.25 0.21 -0.56
C PHE A 72 -6.47 0.46 -1.85
N LEU A 73 -5.36 -0.28 -2.06
CA LEU A 73 -4.58 -0.22 -3.29
C LEU A 73 -5.08 -1.19 -4.36
N GLY A 74 -5.97 -2.12 -4.01
CA GLY A 74 -6.37 -3.22 -4.90
C GLY A 74 -5.20 -4.14 -5.31
N ALA A 75 -4.09 -4.11 -4.58
CA ALA A 75 -2.83 -4.73 -5.00
C ALA A 75 -2.09 -5.38 -3.83
N CYS A 76 -1.23 -6.36 -4.15
CA CYS A 76 -0.30 -6.91 -3.16
C CYS A 76 0.85 -5.94 -2.89
N VAL A 77 1.14 -5.75 -1.60
CA VAL A 77 2.33 -5.06 -1.11
C VAL A 77 3.41 -6.11 -0.88
N LEU A 78 4.53 -5.92 -1.55
CA LEU A 78 5.73 -6.73 -1.55
C LEU A 78 6.90 -5.90 -1.02
N ARG A 79 7.99 -6.58 -0.69
CA ARG A 79 9.26 -5.92 -0.35
C ARG A 79 9.72 -4.88 -1.38
N GLN A 80 9.51 -5.16 -2.67
CA GLN A 80 9.98 -4.34 -3.79
C GLN A 80 9.15 -3.05 -4.00
N ASN A 81 7.85 -3.10 -3.71
CA ASN A 81 6.94 -1.95 -3.85
C ASN A 81 6.50 -1.38 -2.49
N MET A 82 7.19 -1.76 -1.41
CA MET A 82 6.91 -1.27 -0.05
C MET A 82 7.02 0.26 0.04
N GLY A 83 7.96 0.86 -0.70
CA GLY A 83 8.07 2.32 -0.80
C GLY A 83 6.78 2.98 -1.31
N ASN A 84 6.10 2.37 -2.29
CA ASN A 84 4.84 2.90 -2.82
C ASN A 84 3.72 2.89 -1.79
N PHE A 85 3.66 1.85 -0.94
CA PHE A 85 2.69 1.81 0.17
C PHE A 85 2.97 2.91 1.20
N ILE A 86 4.23 3.11 1.57
CA ILE A 86 4.62 4.16 2.52
C ILE A 86 4.30 5.55 1.95
N LEU A 87 4.58 5.78 0.66
CA LEU A 87 4.23 7.02 -0.02
C LEU A 87 2.72 7.23 -0.10
N PHE A 88 1.94 6.18 -0.39
CA PHE A 88 0.49 6.25 -0.35
C PHE A 88 0.00 6.76 1.02
N CYS A 89 0.47 6.17 2.13
CA CYS A 89 0.13 6.64 3.46
C CYS A 89 0.54 8.10 3.71
N PHE A 90 1.72 8.50 3.25
CA PHE A 90 2.22 9.87 3.39
C PHE A 90 1.36 10.89 2.62
N TYR A 91 1.09 10.65 1.35
CA TYR A 91 0.27 11.56 0.53
C TYR A 91 -1.17 11.61 1.00
N THR A 92 -1.77 10.48 1.39
CA THR A 92 -3.11 10.49 2.00
C THR A 92 -3.13 11.31 3.27
N SER A 93 -2.10 11.21 4.12
CA SER A 93 -1.98 12.03 5.33
C SER A 93 -1.88 13.53 4.98
N LEU A 94 -1.10 13.89 3.96
CA LEU A 94 -0.98 15.28 3.51
C LEU A 94 -2.30 15.83 2.95
N THR A 95 -3.02 15.02 2.15
CA THR A 95 -4.34 15.37 1.64
C THR A 95 -5.35 15.56 2.78
N CYS A 96 -5.39 14.66 3.76
CA CYS A 96 -6.25 14.80 4.92
C CYS A 96 -5.92 16.07 5.72
N LEU A 97 -4.63 16.35 5.95
CA LEU A 97 -4.20 17.56 6.64
C LEU A 97 -4.64 18.83 5.89
N TYR A 98 -4.43 18.87 4.57
CA TYR A 98 -4.89 19.98 3.73
C TYR A 98 -6.41 20.17 3.82
N SER A 99 -7.19 19.09 3.68
CA SER A 99 -8.65 19.14 3.82
C SER A 99 -9.09 19.62 5.20
N LEU A 100 -8.40 19.22 6.27
CA LEU A 100 -8.68 19.68 7.63
C LEU A 100 -8.38 21.17 7.81
N CYS A 101 -7.30 21.68 7.22
CA CYS A 101 -7.01 23.12 7.23
C CYS A 101 -8.08 23.94 6.51
N VAL A 102 -8.62 23.42 5.41
CA VAL A 102 -9.73 24.06 4.68
C VAL A 102 -11.04 23.97 5.45
N LEU A 103 -11.31 22.84 6.13
CA LEU A 103 -12.57 22.60 6.84
C LEU A 103 -12.61 23.25 8.23
N GLY A 104 -11.46 23.47 8.85
CA GLY A 104 -11.31 24.00 10.21
C GLY A 104 -12.05 25.32 10.47
N PRO A 105 -11.95 26.34 9.59
CA PRO A 105 -12.70 27.59 9.76
C PRO A 105 -14.22 27.38 9.77
N TYR A 106 -14.75 26.56 8.84
CA TYR A 106 -16.18 26.24 8.80
C TYR A 106 -16.63 25.50 10.06
N MET A 107 -15.79 24.59 10.58
CA MET A 107 -16.02 23.90 11.85
C MET A 107 -16.07 24.88 13.03
N TYR A 108 -15.17 25.86 13.06
CA TYR A 108 -15.11 26.87 14.11
C TYR A 108 -16.36 27.77 14.12
N GLU A 109 -16.82 28.23 12.97
CA GLU A 109 -18.05 29.04 12.85
C GLU A 109 -19.30 28.28 13.32
N ASN A 110 -19.35 26.97 13.06
CA ASN A 110 -20.49 26.12 13.43
C ASN A 110 -20.39 25.51 14.83
N ILE A 111 -19.32 25.79 15.59
CA ILE A 111 -19.04 25.08 16.85
C ILE A 111 -20.13 25.28 17.89
N ASN A 112 -20.75 26.46 17.93
CA ASN A 112 -21.83 26.78 18.88
C ASN A 112 -23.14 26.03 18.56
N HIS A 113 -23.36 25.61 17.32
CA HIS A 113 -24.49 24.77 16.94
C HIS A 113 -24.26 23.30 17.29
N ILE A 114 -22.99 22.89 17.38
CA ILE A 114 -22.56 21.50 17.57
C ILE A 114 -22.34 21.19 19.05
N VAL A 115 -21.72 22.13 19.77
CA VAL A 115 -21.41 22.03 21.20
C VAL A 115 -22.38 22.92 21.96
N LYS A 116 -23.32 22.30 22.68
CA LYS A 116 -24.16 23.04 23.63
C LYS A 116 -23.29 23.56 24.78
N SER A 117 -23.58 24.77 25.26
CA SER A 117 -22.82 25.46 26.30
C SER A 117 -22.68 24.67 27.62
N ASP A 118 -23.59 23.73 27.88
CA ASP A 118 -23.60 22.88 29.08
C ASP A 118 -23.07 21.45 28.83
N ALA A 119 -22.35 21.22 27.74
CA ALA A 119 -21.84 19.88 27.41
C ALA A 119 -20.61 19.51 28.25
N ASP A 120 -20.72 18.47 29.07
CA ASP A 120 -19.57 17.86 29.75
C ASP A 120 -18.46 17.46 28.75
N TYR A 121 -17.21 17.47 29.20
CA TYR A 121 -16.05 17.00 28.40
C TYR A 121 -16.27 15.63 27.77
N PHE A 122 -16.97 14.73 28.46
CA PHE A 122 -17.33 13.42 27.92
C PHE A 122 -18.27 13.52 26.72
N ASN A 123 -19.29 14.38 26.77
CA ASN A 123 -20.21 14.61 25.66
C ASN A 123 -19.50 15.28 24.47
N ILE A 124 -18.57 16.22 24.74
CA ILE A 124 -17.70 16.80 23.71
C ILE A 124 -16.89 15.69 23.04
N PHE A 125 -16.22 14.83 23.81
CA PHE A 125 -15.46 13.70 23.26
C PHE A 125 -16.33 12.76 22.41
N LEU A 126 -17.54 12.41 22.87
CA LEU A 126 -18.45 11.56 22.10
C LEU A 126 -18.93 12.22 20.81
N ASN A 127 -19.01 13.55 20.73
CA ASN A 127 -19.38 14.27 19.51
C ASN A 127 -18.33 14.11 18.40
N PHE A 128 -17.06 14.02 18.77
CA PHE A 128 -15.92 13.86 17.85
C PHE A 128 -15.46 12.39 17.71
N CYS A 129 -16.27 11.46 18.23
CA CYS A 129 -16.01 10.04 18.08
C CYS A 129 -16.67 9.56 16.78
N PHE A 130 -15.86 9.23 15.77
CA PHE A 130 -16.34 8.89 14.42
C PHE A 130 -17.55 7.94 14.37
N PRO A 131 -17.60 6.80 15.08
CA PRO A 131 -18.78 5.92 15.06
C PRO A 131 -20.06 6.58 15.56
N ILE A 132 -19.93 7.46 16.56
CA ILE A 132 -21.05 8.19 17.17
C ILE A 132 -21.48 9.33 16.25
N ALA A 133 -20.54 10.10 15.70
CA ALA A 133 -20.81 11.14 14.71
C ALA A 133 -21.54 10.56 13.50
N LEU A 134 -21.08 9.41 12.98
CA LEU A 134 -21.73 8.68 11.88
C LEU A 134 -23.14 8.21 12.26
N ALA A 135 -23.32 7.60 13.44
CA ALA A 135 -24.64 7.16 13.89
C ALA A 135 -25.64 8.34 14.03
N ARG A 136 -25.17 9.51 14.46
CA ARG A 136 -26.01 10.72 14.53
C ARG A 136 -26.35 11.23 13.15
N LEU A 137 -25.42 11.24 12.20
CA LEU A 137 -25.70 11.61 10.82
C LEU A 137 -26.82 10.76 10.24
N LEU A 138 -26.77 9.44 10.45
CA LEU A 138 -27.76 8.51 9.92
C LEU A 138 -29.16 8.67 10.55
N HIS A 139 -29.27 9.18 11.78
CA HIS A 139 -30.55 9.38 12.48
C HIS A 139 -31.08 10.82 12.46
N SER A 140 -30.21 11.81 12.23
CA SER A 140 -30.58 13.21 12.33
C SER A 140 -31.30 13.73 11.09
N LYS A 141 -32.25 14.66 11.29
CA LYS A 141 -32.91 15.41 10.20
C LYS A 141 -32.10 16.64 9.79
N ASP A 142 -31.42 17.28 10.75
CA ASP A 142 -30.51 18.42 10.49
C ASP A 142 -29.17 17.92 9.95
N SER A 143 -29.09 17.82 8.62
CA SER A 143 -27.98 17.12 7.96
C SER A 143 -26.69 17.94 7.88
N SER A 144 -26.74 19.28 7.77
CA SER A 144 -25.57 20.07 7.34
C SER A 144 -24.45 20.17 8.39
N SER A 145 -24.75 20.60 9.62
CA SER A 145 -23.73 20.76 10.67
C SER A 145 -23.22 19.40 11.18
N ILE A 146 -24.08 18.39 11.22
CA ILE A 146 -23.69 17.02 11.60
C ILE A 146 -22.82 16.39 10.51
N LEU A 147 -23.16 16.59 9.22
CA LEU A 147 -22.33 16.17 8.09
C LEU A 147 -20.93 16.78 8.18
N LEU A 148 -20.83 18.08 8.48
CA LEU A 148 -19.55 18.77 8.65
C LEU A 148 -18.67 18.10 9.73
N VAL A 149 -19.25 17.81 10.91
CA VAL A 149 -18.55 17.09 12.00
C VAL A 149 -18.13 15.70 11.54
N THR A 150 -19.01 14.96 10.88
CA THR A 150 -18.68 13.59 10.43
C THR A 150 -17.55 13.56 9.41
N ILE A 151 -17.50 14.54 8.50
CA ILE A 151 -16.41 14.65 7.51
C ILE A 151 -15.11 14.99 8.23
N PHE A 152 -15.13 15.92 9.18
CA PHE A 152 -13.96 16.28 9.98
C PHE A 152 -13.41 15.07 10.76
N ASP A 153 -14.28 14.34 11.47
CA ASP A 153 -13.91 13.16 12.23
C ASP A 153 -13.37 12.03 11.35
N MET A 154 -13.98 11.82 10.18
CA MET A 154 -13.53 10.82 9.21
C MET A 154 -12.14 11.17 8.69
N LEU A 155 -11.88 12.44 8.34
CA LEU A 155 -10.57 12.92 7.90
C LEU A 155 -9.51 12.79 8.99
N MET A 156 -9.82 13.16 10.24
CA MET A 156 -8.91 12.99 11.39
C MET A 156 -8.60 11.52 11.64
N SER A 157 -9.60 10.64 11.54
CA SER A 157 -9.42 9.20 11.72
C SER A 157 -8.52 8.61 10.64
N ILE A 158 -8.75 8.96 9.36
CA ILE A 158 -7.90 8.50 8.25
C ILE A 158 -6.48 9.02 8.42
N LEU A 159 -6.29 10.29 8.76
CA LEU A 159 -4.97 10.89 9.02
C LEU A 159 -4.20 10.09 10.07
N CYS A 160 -4.81 9.84 11.23
CA CYS A 160 -4.19 9.08 12.32
C CYS A 160 -3.82 7.66 11.88
N ILE A 161 -4.73 6.94 11.21
CA ILE A 161 -4.48 5.57 10.74
C ILE A 161 -3.34 5.55 9.72
N CYS A 162 -3.33 6.45 8.74
CA CYS A 162 -2.30 6.52 7.70
C CYS A 162 -0.92 6.87 8.29
N LEU A 163 -0.85 7.80 9.24
CA LEU A 163 0.40 8.14 9.91
C LEU A 163 0.95 6.96 10.73
N VAL A 164 0.10 6.33 11.54
CA VAL A 164 0.50 5.17 12.36
C VAL A 164 0.97 4.02 11.47
N LEU A 165 0.22 3.66 10.44
CA LEU A 165 0.59 2.57 9.53
C LEU A 165 1.85 2.89 8.72
N GLY A 166 1.97 4.11 8.20
CA GLY A 166 3.12 4.56 7.42
C GLY A 166 4.41 4.56 8.26
N ILE A 167 4.38 5.15 9.46
CA ILE A 167 5.51 5.19 10.38
C ILE A 167 5.88 3.79 10.86
N TRP A 168 4.88 2.99 11.27
CA TRP A 168 5.13 1.63 11.71
C TRP A 168 5.78 0.80 10.60
N LYS A 169 5.26 0.87 9.36
CA LYS A 169 5.84 0.13 8.24
C LYS A 169 7.23 0.62 7.90
N LEU A 170 7.48 1.93 7.86
CA LEU A 170 8.83 2.46 7.65
C LEU A 170 9.80 1.96 8.73
N HIS A 171 9.41 2.03 10.00
CA HIS A 171 10.20 1.52 11.12
C HIS A 171 10.47 0.00 11.02
N SER A 172 9.47 -0.80 10.63
CA SER A 172 9.65 -2.23 10.38
C SER A 172 10.63 -2.52 9.24
N CYS A 173 10.65 -1.71 8.17
CA CYS A 173 11.61 -1.84 7.08
C CYS A 173 13.04 -1.54 7.54
N LEU A 174 13.22 -0.45 8.31
CA LEU A 174 14.52 -0.01 8.81
C LEU A 174 15.09 -0.94 9.88
N THR A 175 14.24 -1.53 10.71
CA THR A 175 14.65 -2.49 11.75
C THR A 175 14.78 -3.92 11.25
N GLY A 176 14.28 -4.22 10.05
CA GLY A 176 14.27 -5.58 9.49
C GLY A 176 13.21 -6.50 10.12
N LYS A 177 12.31 -5.95 10.96
CA LYS A 177 11.20 -6.68 11.59
C LYS A 177 9.99 -6.80 10.64
N GLN A 178 10.22 -7.37 9.46
CA GLN A 178 9.19 -7.65 8.46
C GLN A 178 8.71 -9.10 8.54
N HIS A 179 7.59 -9.46 7.90
CA HIS A 179 7.06 -10.84 7.95
C HIS A 179 8.10 -11.91 7.54
N TYR A 180 9.08 -11.53 6.72
CA TYR A 180 10.14 -12.39 6.18
C TYR A 180 11.53 -12.12 6.81
N VAL A 181 11.60 -11.78 8.12
CA VAL A 181 12.83 -11.43 8.88
C VAL A 181 14.04 -12.31 8.53
N ASN A 182 13.83 -13.63 8.46
CA ASN A 182 14.91 -14.62 8.38
C ASN A 182 15.64 -14.68 7.02
N VAL A 183 15.22 -13.91 6.02
CA VAL A 183 15.74 -14.03 4.64
C VAL A 183 16.52 -12.80 4.20
N THR A 184 16.07 -11.59 4.56
CA THR A 184 16.56 -10.38 3.88
C THR A 184 17.00 -9.22 4.76
N GLY A 185 16.95 -9.35 6.09
CA GLY A 185 17.46 -8.33 7.01
C GLY A 185 16.83 -6.93 6.85
N LYS A 186 17.57 -5.90 7.25
CA LYS A 186 17.17 -4.48 7.22
C LYS A 186 17.19 -3.92 5.80
N GLN A 187 16.30 -2.98 5.49
CA GLN A 187 16.31 -2.23 4.23
C GLN A 187 16.81 -0.81 4.44
N ASN A 188 17.68 -0.34 3.55
CA ASN A 188 18.09 1.07 3.53
C ASN A 188 17.00 1.95 2.89
N LEU A 189 16.99 3.24 3.23
CA LEU A 189 16.06 4.20 2.60
C LEU A 189 16.20 4.23 1.06
N LYS A 190 17.43 4.08 0.54
CA LYS A 190 17.70 3.97 -0.91
C LYS A 190 17.14 2.70 -1.54
N GLU A 191 16.97 1.62 -0.77
CA GLU A 191 16.31 0.41 -1.26
C GLU A 191 14.79 0.58 -1.29
N ILE A 192 14.24 1.27 -0.30
CA ILE A 192 12.79 1.49 -0.16
C ILE A 192 12.29 2.51 -1.18
N PHE A 193 12.96 3.67 -1.27
CA PHE A 193 12.55 4.80 -2.12
C PHE A 193 13.38 4.92 -3.40
N GLY A 194 14.39 4.08 -3.62
CA GLY A 194 15.23 4.12 -4.81
C GLY A 194 16.33 5.19 -4.77
N ASN A 195 17.04 5.35 -5.89
CA ASN A 195 18.26 6.16 -5.97
C ASN A 195 18.04 7.66 -5.73
N TYR A 196 16.83 8.18 -5.94
CA TYR A 196 16.51 9.60 -5.78
C TYR A 196 16.18 10.03 -4.35
N GLY A 197 16.24 9.11 -3.37
CA GLY A 197 16.11 9.45 -1.94
C GLY A 197 14.84 10.26 -1.60
N LEU A 198 15.02 11.42 -0.96
CA LEU A 198 13.95 12.35 -0.59
C LEU A 198 13.21 12.95 -1.80
N SER A 199 13.88 13.16 -2.94
CA SER A 199 13.21 13.65 -4.15
C SER A 199 12.17 12.67 -4.66
N ASN A 200 12.36 11.36 -4.40
CA ASN A 200 11.36 10.34 -4.72
C ASN A 200 10.16 10.34 -3.74
N ILE A 201 10.25 11.05 -2.61
CA ILE A 201 9.15 11.24 -1.65
C ILE A 201 8.22 12.36 -2.10
N ILE A 202 8.75 13.38 -2.79
CA ILE A 202 7.96 14.50 -3.30
C ILE A 202 7.40 14.17 -4.68
N PHE A 203 8.14 13.43 -5.50
CA PHE A 203 7.71 12.95 -6.80
C PHE A 203 8.11 11.48 -6.97
N PRO A 204 7.18 10.52 -6.99
CA PRO A 204 7.49 9.09 -7.07
C PRO A 204 7.90 8.70 -8.50
N TYR A 205 9.06 9.19 -8.96
CA TYR A 205 9.62 8.90 -10.27
C TYR A 205 9.75 7.39 -10.49
N ASN A 206 10.23 6.64 -9.49
CA ASN A 206 10.35 5.19 -9.59
C ASN A 206 9.00 4.45 -9.53
N GLY A 207 7.93 5.03 -8.98
CA GLY A 207 6.60 4.39 -8.97
C GLY A 207 5.84 4.57 -10.29
N LEU A 208 6.11 5.68 -10.99
CA LEU A 208 5.48 6.06 -12.25
C LEU A 208 6.26 5.60 -13.49
N ILE A 209 7.60 5.53 -13.43
CA ILE A 209 8.45 5.39 -14.62
C ILE A 209 9.10 4.01 -14.75
N GLY A 210 9.34 3.25 -13.65
CA GLY A 210 10.03 1.94 -13.78
C GLY A 210 9.82 0.95 -12.63
N THR A 211 9.63 -0.32 -12.97
CA THR A 211 9.56 -1.42 -11.99
C THR A 211 10.96 -1.90 -11.61
N ARG A 212 11.22 -2.14 -10.32
CA ARG A 212 12.47 -2.79 -9.85
C ARG A 212 12.38 -4.29 -10.07
N ASP A 213 13.29 -4.85 -10.86
CA ASP A 213 13.47 -6.30 -10.97
C ASP A 213 14.18 -6.88 -9.73
N ILE A 214 14.21 -8.21 -9.65
CA ILE A 214 14.81 -8.97 -8.55
C ILE A 214 16.36 -8.82 -8.53
N ASN A 215 16.97 -8.39 -9.64
CA ASN A 215 18.40 -8.20 -9.83
C ASN A 215 18.85 -6.73 -9.70
N GLY A 216 17.96 -5.82 -9.28
CA GLY A 216 18.28 -4.41 -9.09
C GLY A 216 18.36 -3.58 -10.38
N LYS A 217 17.88 -4.09 -11.52
CA LYS A 217 17.70 -3.30 -12.74
C LYS A 217 16.31 -2.66 -12.72
N TYR A 218 16.28 -1.36 -12.98
CA TYR A 218 15.05 -0.62 -13.22
C TYR A 218 14.64 -0.88 -14.67
N GLU A 219 13.57 -1.63 -14.89
CA GLU A 219 12.96 -1.75 -16.22
C GLU A 219 11.85 -0.72 -16.34
N LEU A 220 11.83 0.03 -17.45
CA LEU A 220 10.76 0.97 -17.76
C LEU A 220 9.44 0.20 -17.84
N LYS A 221 8.38 0.77 -17.27
CA LYS A 221 7.06 0.19 -17.36
C LYS A 221 6.57 0.36 -18.80
N GLU A 222 6.63 -0.70 -19.61
CA GLU A 222 5.97 -0.70 -20.91
C GLU A 222 4.46 -0.58 -20.68
N VAL A 223 3.87 0.47 -21.25
CA VAL A 223 2.44 0.81 -21.17
C VAL A 223 1.70 0.10 -22.30
#